data_AF-A0A929H8L9-F1
#
_entry.id   AF-A0A929H8L9-F1
#
_cell.length_a   1.000
_cell.length_b   1.000
_cell.length_c   1.000
_cell.angle_alpha   90.00
_cell.angle_beta   90.00
_cell.angle_gamma   90.00
#
_symmetry.space_group_name_H-M   'P 1'
#
loop_
_entity.id
_entity.type
_entity.pdbx_description
1 polymer ?
#
loop_
_entity_poly.entity_id
_entity_poly.type
_entity_poly.pdbx_seq_one_letter_code
_entity_poly.pdbx_strand_id
1 'polypeptide(L)'
;IQEGERTLFETVLSVEGTQHQVNIPGDPANLDQLNYLEGKNIDHVNKMAELGTILAHLDGGVPNIRISIPALNARWLGQLLYFFENACGISGYMLGINPFNQPGVEAYKKNMFALLEKPGFEAETTEIKSRL
;
A
#
# COMPACT_ATOMS: atom_id res chain seq x y z
N ILE A 1 11.88 7.73 3.64
CA ILE A 1 11.93 6.56 4.54
C ILE A 1 13.27 6.52 5.28
N GLN A 2 14.39 6.34 4.58
CA GLN A 2 15.70 6.13 5.20
C GLN A 2 16.17 7.20 6.20
N GLU A 3 15.89 8.49 5.99
CA GLU A 3 16.40 9.60 6.84
C GLU A 3 15.28 10.48 7.44
N GLY A 4 14.02 10.05 7.28
CA GLY A 4 12.86 10.75 7.84
C GLY A 4 12.63 10.44 9.31
N GLU A 5 11.46 10.86 9.82
CA GLU A 5 11.06 10.55 11.20
C GLU A 5 10.89 9.04 11.42
N ARG A 6 11.24 8.58 12.63
CA ARG A 6 11.17 7.16 13.05
C ARG A 6 9.81 6.81 13.65
N THR A 7 8.77 7.17 12.92
CA THR A 7 7.35 6.92 13.26
C THR A 7 6.66 6.03 12.22
N LEU A 8 7.42 5.54 11.23
CA LEU A 8 6.95 4.73 10.12
C LEU A 8 7.39 3.27 10.29
N PHE A 9 6.58 2.35 9.77
CA PHE A 9 6.95 0.97 9.49
C PHE A 9 6.46 0.60 8.08
N GLU A 10 7.00 -0.47 7.52
CA GLU A 10 6.65 -0.94 6.19
C GLU A 10 6.08 -2.35 6.22
N THR A 11 5.08 -2.60 5.37
CA THR A 11 4.59 -3.94 5.05
C THR A 11 4.80 -4.18 3.56
N VAL A 12 5.79 -4.99 3.21
CA VAL A 12 6.13 -5.33 1.82
C VAL A 12 5.33 -6.54 1.37
N LEU A 13 4.60 -6.40 0.26
CA LEU A 13 3.97 -7.52 -0.43
C LEU A 13 4.90 -8.05 -1.53
N SER A 14 5.37 -9.28 -1.39
CA SER A 14 6.26 -9.94 -2.33
C SER A 14 5.53 -11.02 -3.11
N VAL A 15 5.62 -11.00 -4.45
CA VAL A 15 5.16 -12.10 -5.32
C VAL A 15 6.36 -12.95 -5.69
N GLU A 16 6.34 -14.25 -5.41
CA GLU A 16 7.50 -15.14 -5.61
C GLU A 16 7.69 -15.55 -7.09
N GLY A 17 6.60 -15.78 -7.81
CA GLY A 17 6.61 -16.19 -9.21
C GLY A 17 5.91 -15.20 -10.13
N THR A 18 6.58 -14.83 -11.22
CA THR A 18 6.03 -13.98 -12.27
C THR A 18 5.45 -14.81 -13.42
N GLN A 19 4.44 -14.28 -14.12
CA GLN A 19 3.85 -14.94 -15.29
C GLN A 19 4.72 -14.82 -16.55
N HIS A 20 5.57 -13.80 -16.59
CA HIS A 20 6.45 -13.53 -17.72
C HIS A 20 7.89 -13.40 -17.24
N GLN A 21 8.80 -13.89 -18.08
CA GLN A 21 10.22 -13.86 -17.84
C GLN A 21 10.89 -13.05 -18.94
N VAL A 22 11.76 -12.13 -18.52
CA VAL A 22 12.59 -11.32 -19.40
C VAL A 22 14.01 -11.42 -18.86
N ASN A 23 14.92 -11.88 -19.71
CA ASN A 23 16.34 -11.91 -19.40
C ASN A 23 16.98 -10.61 -19.92
N ILE A 24 17.91 -10.09 -19.14
CA ILE A 24 18.63 -8.87 -19.49
C ILE A 24 19.61 -9.20 -20.63
N PRO A 25 19.51 -8.54 -21.80
CA PRO A 25 20.44 -8.74 -22.89
C PRO A 25 21.81 -8.15 -22.54
N GLY A 26 22.88 -8.72 -23.09
CA GLY A 26 24.20 -8.10 -23.06
C GLY A 26 24.33 -7.04 -24.15
N ASP A 27 25.17 -6.04 -23.90
CA ASP A 27 25.61 -5.07 -24.91
C ASP A 27 27.14 -5.15 -25.07
N PRO A 28 27.67 -5.51 -26.26
CA PRO A 28 29.11 -5.53 -26.51
C PRO A 28 29.83 -4.21 -26.18
N ALA A 29 29.15 -3.06 -26.31
CA ALA A 29 29.73 -1.75 -25.99
C ALA A 29 29.73 -1.44 -24.48
N ASN A 30 28.81 -2.04 -23.71
CA ASN A 30 28.67 -1.91 -22.26
C ASN A 30 28.81 -0.47 -21.72
N LEU A 31 28.25 0.51 -22.43
CA LEU A 31 28.42 1.94 -22.10
C LEU A 31 27.76 2.32 -20.77
N ASP A 32 26.72 1.58 -20.36
CA ASP A 32 26.00 1.72 -19.10
C ASP A 32 26.62 0.92 -17.93
N GLN A 33 27.62 0.08 -18.23
CA GLN A 33 28.27 -0.85 -17.29
C GLN A 33 27.32 -1.89 -16.68
N LEU A 34 26.19 -2.20 -17.33
CA LEU A 34 25.17 -3.14 -16.80
C LEU A 34 25.37 -4.60 -17.23
N ASN A 35 26.40 -4.94 -18.02
CA ASN A 35 26.63 -6.34 -18.44
C ASN A 35 26.86 -7.32 -17.29
N TYR A 36 27.14 -6.87 -16.05
CA TYR A 36 27.15 -7.78 -14.89
C TYR A 36 25.76 -8.38 -14.57
N LEU A 37 24.71 -7.82 -15.17
CA LEU A 37 23.34 -8.31 -15.13
C LEU A 37 22.97 -9.19 -16.33
N GLU A 38 23.84 -9.32 -17.34
CA GLU A 38 23.57 -10.09 -18.56
C GLU A 38 23.12 -11.52 -18.21
N GLY A 39 22.07 -11.97 -18.88
CA GLY A 39 21.49 -13.31 -18.70
C GLY A 39 20.70 -13.49 -17.40
N LYS A 40 20.73 -12.53 -16.46
CA LYS A 40 19.87 -12.56 -15.28
C LYS A 40 18.43 -12.22 -15.68
N ASN A 41 17.48 -12.82 -14.98
CA ASN A 41 16.07 -12.47 -15.11
C ASN A 41 15.81 -11.11 -14.43
N ILE A 42 14.96 -10.26 -15.02
CA ILE A 42 14.54 -8.98 -14.41
C ILE A 42 13.92 -9.19 -13.03
N ASP A 43 13.14 -10.26 -12.82
CA ASP A 43 12.55 -10.57 -11.52
C ASP A 43 13.63 -10.82 -10.45
N HIS A 44 14.73 -11.48 -10.82
CA HIS A 44 15.86 -11.66 -9.90
C HIS A 44 16.47 -10.31 -9.46
N VAL A 45 16.63 -9.37 -10.39
CA VAL A 45 17.12 -8.02 -10.08
C VAL A 45 16.13 -7.30 -9.16
N ASN A 46 14.83 -7.39 -9.44
CA ASN A 46 13.78 -6.83 -8.60
C ASN A 46 13.79 -7.43 -7.17
N LYS A 47 14.03 -8.74 -7.03
CA LYS A 47 14.15 -9.39 -5.71
C LYS A 47 15.40 -8.98 -4.95
N MET A 48 16.52 -8.74 -5.63
CA MET A 48 17.70 -8.17 -4.99
C MET A 48 17.46 -6.72 -4.56
N ALA A 49 16.72 -5.93 -5.35
CA ALA A 49 16.32 -4.59 -4.98
C ALA A 49 15.37 -4.57 -3.75
N GLU A 50 14.38 -5.47 -3.71
CA GLU A 50 13.50 -5.68 -2.56
C GLU A 50 14.31 -5.98 -1.28
N LEU A 51 15.21 -6.97 -1.35
CA LEU A 51 16.06 -7.35 -0.21
C LEU A 51 16.99 -6.22 0.22
N GLY A 52 17.67 -5.56 -0.72
CA GLY A 52 18.56 -4.44 -0.43
C GLY A 52 17.84 -3.27 0.23
N THR A 53 16.61 -2.97 -0.23
CA THR A 53 15.78 -1.91 0.34
C THR A 53 15.32 -2.27 1.76
N ILE A 54 14.86 -3.50 1.99
CA ILE A 54 14.47 -3.97 3.32
C ILE A 54 15.64 -3.86 4.30
N LEU A 55 16.85 -4.30 3.91
CA LEU A 55 18.03 -4.21 4.75
C LEU A 55 18.39 -2.75 5.07
N ALA A 56 18.43 -1.88 4.06
CA ALA A 56 18.72 -0.47 4.26
C ALA A 56 17.72 0.17 5.23
N HIS A 57 16.42 -0.10 5.05
CA HIS A 57 15.36 0.48 5.88
C HIS A 57 15.38 -0.06 7.32
N LEU A 58 15.67 -1.35 7.51
CA LEU A 58 15.88 -1.94 8.83
C LEU A 58 17.07 -1.28 9.55
N ASP A 59 18.20 -1.09 8.86
CA ASP A 59 19.37 -0.39 9.40
C ASP A 59 19.06 1.09 9.72
N GLY A 60 18.16 1.70 8.95
CA GLY A 60 17.61 3.04 9.20
C GLY A 60 16.60 3.11 10.37
N GLY A 61 16.31 1.99 11.04
CA GLY A 61 15.38 1.92 12.17
C GLY A 61 13.90 1.90 11.77
N VAL A 62 13.58 1.48 10.55
CA VAL A 62 12.19 1.33 10.06
C VAL A 62 11.80 -0.15 10.15
N PRO A 63 10.86 -0.53 11.04
CA PRO A 63 10.41 -1.92 11.14
C PRO A 63 9.78 -2.38 9.82
N ASN A 64 10.04 -3.64 9.45
CA ASN A 64 9.58 -4.21 8.18
C ASN A 64 8.84 -5.53 8.40
N ILE A 65 7.66 -5.66 7.80
CA ILE A 65 6.88 -6.88 7.73
C ILE A 65 6.85 -7.33 6.26
N ARG A 66 7.18 -8.59 5.98
CA ARG A 66 7.14 -9.13 4.63
C ARG A 66 6.04 -10.17 4.50
N ILE A 67 5.06 -9.92 3.64
CA ILE A 67 4.00 -10.86 3.26
C ILE A 67 4.33 -11.38 1.86
N SER A 68 4.48 -12.70 1.70
CA SER A 68 4.83 -13.31 0.41
C SER A 68 3.69 -14.17 -0.12
N ILE A 69 3.40 -14.05 -1.41
CA ILE A 69 2.46 -14.92 -2.14
C ILE A 69 3.16 -15.64 -3.29
N PRO A 70 2.82 -16.91 -3.58
CA PRO A 70 3.54 -17.67 -4.61
C PRO A 70 3.42 -17.12 -6.03
N ALA A 71 2.26 -16.59 -6.41
CA ALA A 71 2.04 -16.03 -7.74
C ALA A 71 0.86 -15.05 -7.73
N LEU A 72 0.80 -14.16 -8.72
CA LEU A 72 -0.37 -13.33 -8.92
C LEU A 72 -1.42 -14.05 -9.79
N ASN A 73 -2.44 -14.58 -9.13
CA ASN A 73 -3.62 -15.17 -9.77
C ASN A 73 -4.83 -15.11 -8.82
N ALA A 74 -6.01 -15.49 -9.30
CA ALA A 74 -7.26 -15.41 -8.53
C ALA A 74 -7.22 -16.18 -7.20
N ARG A 75 -6.50 -17.31 -7.14
CA ARG A 75 -6.39 -18.12 -5.90
C ARG A 75 -5.64 -17.34 -4.82
N TRP A 76 -4.46 -16.83 -5.13
CA TRP A 76 -3.62 -16.12 -4.16
C TRP A 76 -4.16 -14.73 -3.84
N LEU A 77 -4.77 -14.06 -4.83
CA LEU A 77 -5.47 -12.80 -4.59
C LEU A 77 -6.63 -12.99 -3.60
N GLY A 78 -7.45 -14.02 -3.76
CA GLY A 78 -8.54 -14.32 -2.82
C GLY A 78 -8.04 -14.60 -1.39
N GLN A 79 -6.93 -15.32 -1.25
CA GLN A 79 -6.30 -15.53 0.06
C GLN A 79 -5.80 -14.22 0.66
N LEU A 80 -5.15 -13.37 -0.13
CA LEU A 80 -4.61 -12.09 0.33
C LEU A 80 -5.71 -11.13 0.79
N LEU A 81 -6.82 -11.07 0.04
CA LEU A 81 -8.00 -10.28 0.41
C LEU A 81 -8.54 -10.73 1.78
N TYR A 82 -8.84 -12.02 1.92
CA TYR A 82 -9.38 -12.55 3.17
C TYR A 82 -8.41 -12.41 4.34
N PHE A 83 -7.10 -12.59 4.09
CA PHE A 83 -6.05 -12.35 5.07
C PHE A 83 -6.11 -10.91 5.61
N PHE A 84 -6.16 -9.91 4.74
CA PHE A 84 -6.21 -8.51 5.16
C PHE A 84 -7.56 -8.11 5.78
N GLU A 85 -8.68 -8.64 5.31
CA GLU A 85 -10.00 -8.43 5.92
C GLU A 85 -10.02 -8.93 7.37
N ASN A 86 -9.53 -10.15 7.60
CA ASN A 86 -9.45 -10.74 8.93
C ASN A 86 -8.46 -9.96 9.83
N ALA A 87 -7.25 -9.67 9.31
CA ALA A 87 -6.26 -8.90 10.04
C ALA A 87 -6.77 -7.50 10.42
N CYS A 88 -7.52 -6.83 9.54
CA CYS A 88 -8.16 -5.54 9.80
C CYS A 88 -9.19 -5.65 10.93
N GLY A 89 -10.05 -6.67 10.90
CA GLY A 89 -11.03 -6.93 11.95
C GLY A 89 -10.38 -7.16 13.32
N ILE A 90 -9.35 -8.01 13.38
CA ILE A 90 -8.59 -8.26 14.61
C ILE A 90 -7.90 -6.97 15.09
N SER A 91 -7.24 -6.24 14.20
CA SER A 91 -6.56 -4.98 14.52
C SER A 91 -7.51 -3.93 15.10
N GLY A 92 -8.70 -3.76 14.51
CA GLY A 92 -9.71 -2.85 15.04
C GLY A 92 -10.15 -3.20 16.46
N TYR A 93 -10.37 -4.49 16.75
CA TYR A 93 -10.66 -4.92 18.11
C TYR A 93 -9.49 -4.72 19.08
N MET A 94 -8.25 -4.97 18.65
CA MET A 94 -7.05 -4.70 19.46
C MET A 94 -6.88 -3.21 19.78
N LEU A 95 -7.30 -2.34 18.87
CA LEU A 95 -7.34 -0.89 19.07
C LEU A 95 -8.55 -0.41 19.90
N GLY A 96 -9.48 -1.29 20.26
CA GLY A 96 -10.67 -0.95 21.04
C GLY A 96 -11.73 -0.17 20.24
N ILE A 97 -11.73 -0.28 18.91
CA ILE A 97 -12.72 0.37 18.03
C ILE A 97 -13.67 -0.65 17.40
N ASN A 98 -14.77 -0.17 16.81
CA ASN A 98 -15.62 -1.01 15.97
C ASN A 98 -15.08 -1.00 14.53
N PRO A 99 -14.52 -2.13 14.01
CA PRO A 99 -13.96 -2.16 12.66
C PRO A 99 -15.01 -2.15 11.54
N PHE A 100 -16.31 -2.23 11.87
CA PHE A 100 -17.40 -2.40 10.91
C PHE A 100 -18.33 -1.19 10.84
N ASN A 101 -17.89 -0.02 11.29
CA ASN A 101 -18.65 1.22 11.15
C ASN A 101 -17.78 2.38 10.61
N GLN A 102 -18.45 3.46 10.19
CA GLN A 102 -17.79 4.61 9.56
C GLN A 102 -18.52 5.94 9.84
N PRO A 103 -18.83 6.31 11.10
CA PRO A 103 -19.68 7.46 11.41
C PRO A 103 -19.15 8.81 10.88
N GLY A 104 -17.83 8.98 10.81
CA GLY A 104 -17.20 10.23 10.39
C GLY A 104 -17.51 10.65 8.95
N VAL A 105 -17.90 9.71 8.06
CA VAL A 105 -18.18 10.04 6.65
C VAL A 105 -19.49 10.82 6.48
N GLU A 106 -20.40 10.72 7.43
CA GLU A 106 -21.69 11.40 7.33
C GLU A 106 -21.56 12.91 7.61
N ALA A 107 -20.54 13.33 8.36
CA ALA A 107 -20.32 14.74 8.68
C ALA A 107 -20.05 15.59 7.43
N TYR A 108 -19.12 15.15 6.57
CA TYR A 108 -18.84 15.91 5.34
C TYR A 108 -19.99 15.82 4.33
N LYS A 109 -20.69 14.67 4.25
CA LYS A 109 -21.87 14.52 3.39
C LYS A 109 -22.97 15.49 3.80
N LYS A 110 -23.21 15.64 5.10
CA LYS A 110 -24.18 16.59 5.65
C LYS A 110 -23.83 18.03 5.24
N ASN A 111 -22.57 18.44 5.40
CA ASN A 111 -22.11 19.76 4.96
C ASN A 111 -22.26 19.96 3.45
N MET A 112 -21.89 18.95 2.65
CA MET A 112 -22.04 19.00 1.20
C MET A 112 -23.51 19.13 0.79
N PHE A 113 -24.41 18.35 1.39
CA PHE A 113 -25.85 18.45 1.12
C PHE A 113 -26.42 19.80 1.51
N ALA A 114 -25.99 20.37 2.64
CA ALA A 114 -26.36 21.71 3.06
C ALA A 114 -25.86 22.80 2.09
N LEU A 115 -24.60 22.72 1.66
CA LEU A 115 -24.03 23.69 0.69
C LEU A 115 -24.67 23.59 -0.69
N LEU A 116 -25.13 22.40 -1.09
CA LEU A 116 -25.90 22.18 -2.32
C LEU A 116 -27.40 22.45 -2.15
N GLU A 117 -27.83 22.95 -0.99
CA GLU A 117 -29.22 23.28 -0.67
C GLU A 117 -30.18 22.11 -0.91
N LYS A 118 -29.74 20.90 -0.58
CA LYS A 118 -30.56 19.69 -0.74
C LYS A 118 -31.83 19.82 0.12
N PRO A 119 -33.03 19.57 -0.43
CA PRO A 119 -34.27 19.58 0.35
C PRO A 119 -34.18 18.66 1.58
N GLY A 120 -34.64 19.16 2.73
CA GLY A 120 -34.52 18.50 4.04
C GLY A 120 -33.25 18.84 4.84
N PHE A 121 -32.39 19.72 4.34
CA PHE A 121 -31.18 20.24 5.01
C PHE A 121 -31.23 21.76 5.19
N GLU A 122 -32.42 22.36 5.31
CA GLU A 122 -32.62 23.82 5.32
C GLU A 122 -31.99 24.48 6.56
N ALA A 123 -32.09 23.83 7.72
CA ALA A 123 -31.48 24.31 8.96
C ALA A 123 -29.95 24.30 8.86
N GLU A 124 -29.38 23.19 8.39
CA GLU A 124 -27.96 23.03 8.14
C GLU A 124 -27.42 24.01 7.10
N THR A 125 -28.20 24.27 6.04
CA THR A 125 -27.85 25.23 4.98
C THR A 125 -27.68 26.63 5.56
N THR A 126 -28.62 27.02 6.42
CA THR A 126 -28.58 28.32 7.10
C THR A 126 -27.37 28.41 8.02
N GLU A 127 -27.15 27.38 8.84
CA GLU A 127 -26.02 27.33 9.77
C GLU A 127 -24.68 27.41 9.03
N ILE A 128 -24.47 26.59 8.00
CA ILE A 128 -23.18 26.51 7.30
C ILE A 128 -22.87 27.79 6.51
N LYS A 129 -23.88 28.40 5.88
CA LYS A 129 -23.71 29.67 5.16
C LYS A 129 -23.41 30.84 6.09
N SER A 130 -23.84 30.80 7.34
CA SER A 130 -23.51 31.85 8.33
C SER A 130 -22.04 31.86 8.76
N ARG A 131 -21.32 30.77 8.50
CA ARG A 131 -19.91 30.57 8.86
C ARG A 131 -18.92 30.86 7.72
N LEU A 132 -19.43 31.20 6.54
CA LEU A 132 -18.68 31.54 5.33
C LEU A 132 -18.78 33.04 5.06
#